data_AF-A0AAX3SZI1-F1
#
_entry.id   AF-A0AAX3SZI1-F1
#
_cell.length_a   1.000
_cell.length_b   1.000
_cell.length_c   1.000
_cell.angle_alpha   90.00
_cell.angle_beta   90.00
_cell.angle_gamma   90.00
#
_symmetry.space_group_name_H-M   'P 1'
#
loop_
_entity.id
_entity.type
_entity.pdbx_description
1 polymer ?
#
loop_
_entity_poly.entity_id
_entity_poly.type
_entity_poly.pdbx_seq_one_letter_code
_entity_poly.pdbx_strand_id
1 'polypeptide(L)'
;MTNNRKNTSIAKITASQALVDSKENRTLDAILMTVAKSLEIFNNDFIRNLTSQNDINYNDFIEYPTVLYIIFSDENDNYYKLIAILISQIYQFLTNKASEIIEQKLEKPVYFRWIC
;
A
#
# COMPACT_ATOMS: atom_id res chain seq x y z
N MET A 1 -52.20 -18.74 17.05
CA MET A 1 -51.95 -19.79 16.05
C MET A 1 -50.78 -19.37 15.18
N THR A 2 -49.58 -19.89 15.46
CA THR A 2 -48.35 -19.60 14.72
C THR A 2 -48.38 -20.33 13.37
N ASN A 3 -48.48 -19.57 12.28
CA ASN A 3 -48.59 -20.12 10.93
C ASN A 3 -47.22 -20.63 10.45
N ASN A 4 -46.94 -21.91 10.67
CA ASN A 4 -45.74 -22.61 10.23
C ASN A 4 -45.88 -23.08 8.76
N ARG A 5 -46.02 -22.14 7.82
CA ARG A 5 -45.98 -22.46 6.38
C ARG A 5 -44.53 -22.65 5.94
N LYS A 6 -44.12 -23.88 5.64
CA LYS A 6 -42.87 -24.16 4.91
C LYS A 6 -42.93 -23.45 3.56
N ASN A 7 -42.08 -22.44 3.37
CA ASN A 7 -41.94 -21.71 2.12
C ASN A 7 -41.22 -22.60 1.09
N THR A 8 -41.96 -23.31 0.25
CA THR A 8 -41.48 -24.26 -0.77
C THR A 8 -41.27 -23.65 -2.16
N SER A 9 -41.37 -22.33 -2.32
CA SER A 9 -41.15 -21.67 -3.61
C SER A 9 -39.67 -21.77 -4.02
N ILE A 10 -39.39 -22.58 -5.04
CA ILE A 10 -38.04 -22.79 -5.60
C ILE A 10 -37.42 -21.46 -6.02
N ALA A 11 -38.20 -20.57 -6.67
CA ALA A 11 -37.72 -19.25 -7.08
C ALA A 11 -37.24 -18.40 -5.89
N LYS A 12 -37.94 -18.44 -4.76
CA LYS A 12 -37.55 -17.73 -3.53
C LYS A 12 -36.30 -18.35 -2.90
N ILE A 13 -36.19 -19.68 -2.90
CA ILE A 13 -35.02 -20.39 -2.38
C ILE A 13 -33.79 -20.09 -3.26
N THR A 14 -33.91 -20.16 -4.58
CA THR A 14 -32.84 -19.82 -5.53
C THR A 14 -32.42 -18.35 -5.43
N ALA A 15 -33.37 -17.41 -5.29
CA ALA A 15 -33.04 -16.00 -5.10
C ALA A 15 -32.33 -15.76 -3.76
N SER A 16 -32.79 -16.41 -2.68
CA SER A 16 -32.15 -16.30 -1.37
C SER A 16 -30.75 -16.91 -1.37
N GLN A 17 -30.57 -18.06 -2.03
CA GLN A 17 -29.27 -18.72 -2.19
C GLN A 17 -28.30 -17.85 -3.00
N ALA A 18 -28.74 -17.26 -4.12
CA ALA A 18 -27.92 -16.34 -4.91
C ALA A 18 -27.54 -15.06 -4.13
N LEU A 19 -28.38 -14.59 -3.21
CA LEU A 19 -28.09 -13.44 -2.35
C LEU A 19 -27.12 -13.77 -1.20
N VAL A 20 -27.14 -15.02 -0.71
CA VAL A 20 -26.22 -15.51 0.33
C VAL A 20 -24.85 -15.84 -0.27
N ASP A 21 -24.82 -16.49 -1.44
CA ASP A 21 -23.59 -16.83 -2.17
C ASP A 21 -22.85 -15.59 -2.71
N SER A 22 -23.54 -14.44 -2.87
CA SER A 22 -22.98 -13.24 -3.51
C SER A 22 -22.38 -12.20 -2.57
N LYS A 23 -22.59 -12.25 -1.25
CA LYS A 23 -22.30 -11.10 -0.37
C LYS A 23 -20.98 -11.14 0.39
N GLU A 24 -20.65 -12.24 1.07
CA GLU A 24 -19.51 -12.23 2.00
C GLU A 24 -18.20 -12.73 1.36
N ASN A 25 -18.23 -13.90 0.71
CA ASN A 25 -16.99 -14.53 0.24
C ASN A 25 -16.39 -13.84 -0.99
N ARG A 26 -17.22 -13.43 -1.96
CA ARG A 26 -16.73 -12.83 -3.21
C ARG A 26 -16.05 -11.47 -3.01
N THR A 27 -16.52 -10.68 -2.04
CA THR A 27 -15.93 -9.37 -1.72
C THR A 27 -14.59 -9.55 -1.00
N LEU A 28 -14.52 -10.46 -0.04
CA LEU A 28 -13.27 -10.84 0.62
C LEU A 28 -12.27 -11.34 -0.43
N ASP A 29 -12.66 -12.27 -1.28
CA ASP A 29 -11.79 -12.84 -2.30
C ASP A 29 -11.27 -11.77 -3.26
N ALA A 30 -12.12 -10.84 -3.69
CA ALA A 30 -11.70 -9.72 -4.53
C ALA A 30 -10.69 -8.79 -3.83
N ILE A 31 -10.90 -8.51 -2.55
CA ILE A 31 -9.94 -7.74 -1.72
C ILE A 31 -8.61 -8.50 -1.61
N LEU A 32 -8.66 -9.79 -1.28
CA LEU A 32 -7.47 -10.62 -1.12
C LEU A 32 -6.69 -10.75 -2.43
N MET A 33 -7.37 -10.92 -3.57
CA MET A 33 -6.74 -10.93 -4.89
C MET A 33 -6.06 -9.60 -5.20
N THR A 34 -6.69 -8.47 -4.86
CA THR A 34 -6.12 -7.13 -5.06
C THR A 34 -4.87 -6.94 -4.20
N VAL A 35 -4.91 -7.36 -2.94
CA VAL A 35 -3.77 -7.30 -2.02
C VAL A 35 -2.64 -8.22 -2.51
N ALA A 36 -2.96 -9.45 -2.91
CA ALA A 36 -1.99 -10.39 -3.46
C ALA A 36 -1.31 -9.85 -4.73
N LYS A 37 -2.08 -9.23 -5.63
CA LYS A 37 -1.56 -8.57 -6.83
C LYS A 37 -0.60 -7.43 -6.49
N SER A 38 -0.90 -6.68 -5.43
CA SER A 38 -0.06 -5.58 -4.94
C SER A 38 1.26 -6.08 -4.35
N LEU A 39 1.23 -7.23 -3.66
CA LEU A 39 2.39 -7.88 -3.06
C LEU A 39 3.25 -8.66 -4.06
N GLU A 40 2.69 -9.02 -5.22
CA GLU A 40 3.37 -9.80 -6.26
C GLU A 40 4.72 -9.20 -6.68
N ILE A 41 4.87 -7.85 -6.61
CA ILE A 41 6.12 -7.16 -6.93
C ILE A 41 7.31 -7.59 -6.06
N PHE A 42 7.04 -8.01 -4.81
CA PHE A 42 8.07 -8.44 -3.86
C PHE A 42 8.50 -9.89 -4.06
N ASN A 43 7.81 -10.65 -4.93
CA ASN A 43 8.25 -12.00 -5.31
C ASN A 43 9.45 -11.98 -6.27
N ASN A 44 9.78 -10.84 -6.87
CA ASN A 44 10.97 -10.70 -7.68
C ASN A 44 12.23 -10.71 -6.80
N ASP A 45 13.17 -11.62 -7.07
CA ASP A 45 14.38 -11.79 -6.26
C ASP A 45 15.22 -10.51 -6.12
N PHE A 46 15.30 -9.69 -7.18
CA PHE A 46 16.03 -8.44 -7.15
C PHE A 46 15.36 -7.44 -6.19
N ILE A 47 14.03 -7.30 -6.27
CA ILE A 47 13.26 -6.43 -5.38
C ILE A 47 13.30 -6.93 -3.94
N ARG A 48 13.17 -8.23 -3.75
CA ARG A 48 13.26 -8.86 -2.43
C ARG A 48 14.61 -8.57 -1.78
N ASN A 49 15.71 -8.72 -2.52
CA ASN A 49 17.04 -8.41 -2.02
C ASN A 49 17.18 -6.92 -1.69
N LEU A 50 16.71 -6.03 -2.58
CA LEU A 50 16.76 -4.57 -2.38
C LEU A 50 15.96 -4.12 -1.14
N THR A 51 14.83 -4.75 -0.87
CA THR A 51 13.93 -4.41 0.26
C THR A 51 14.23 -5.17 1.55
N SER A 52 15.13 -6.15 1.51
CA SER A 52 15.46 -6.99 2.66
C SER A 52 16.27 -6.27 3.74
N GLN A 53 16.95 -5.18 3.37
CA GLN A 53 17.78 -4.38 4.26
C GLN A 53 17.53 -2.90 3.98
N ASN A 54 17.72 -2.07 5.00
CA ASN A 54 17.63 -0.63 4.87
C ASN A 54 18.98 0.01 5.24
N ASP A 55 19.67 0.54 4.24
CA ASP A 55 20.93 1.25 4.42
C ASP A 55 20.73 2.75 4.69
N ILE A 56 19.49 3.25 4.57
CA ILE A 56 19.17 4.67 4.68
C ILE A 56 18.64 4.97 6.10
N ASN A 57 19.35 5.83 6.83
CA ASN A 57 18.85 6.42 8.07
C ASN A 57 18.11 7.72 7.77
N TYR A 58 16.80 7.74 8.00
CA TYR A 58 15.99 8.91 7.70
C TYR A 58 16.30 10.13 8.57
N ASN A 59 16.91 9.96 9.75
CA ASN A 59 17.34 11.08 10.58
C ASN A 59 18.46 11.90 9.92
N ASP A 60 19.26 11.28 9.06
CA ASP A 60 20.39 11.95 8.40
C ASP A 60 19.91 13.08 7.47
N PHE A 61 18.68 13.02 6.96
CA PHE A 61 18.08 14.10 6.15
C PHE A 61 17.73 15.35 6.96
N ILE A 62 17.63 15.23 8.29
CA ILE A 62 17.31 16.35 9.19
C ILE A 62 18.59 16.91 9.80
N GLU A 63 19.46 16.03 10.29
CA GLU A 63 20.69 16.40 10.99
C GLU A 63 21.74 16.97 10.04
N TYR A 64 21.95 16.31 8.90
CA TYR A 64 23.04 16.61 7.96
C TYR A 64 22.51 17.04 6.58
N PRO A 65 23.31 17.79 5.79
CA PRO A 65 23.00 18.04 4.39
C PRO A 65 23.16 16.75 3.58
N THR A 66 22.10 15.95 3.51
CA THR A 66 22.08 14.63 2.88
C THR A 66 21.39 14.67 1.51
N VAL A 67 21.97 14.02 0.51
CA VAL A 67 21.42 13.91 -0.85
C VAL A 67 21.21 12.45 -1.20
N LEU A 68 20.00 12.08 -1.63
CA LEU A 68 19.67 10.75 -2.12
C LEU A 68 19.55 10.77 -3.65
N TYR A 69 20.41 10.00 -4.32
CA TYR A 69 20.32 9.77 -5.76
C TYR A 69 19.65 8.43 -6.02
N ILE A 70 18.55 8.45 -6.78
CA ILE A 70 17.81 7.26 -7.20
C ILE A 70 18.10 7.04 -8.68
N ILE A 71 18.88 6.00 -9.00
CA ILE A 71 19.24 5.63 -10.36
C ILE A 71 18.54 4.31 -10.68
N PHE A 72 17.75 4.29 -11.75
CA PHE A 72 17.01 3.11 -12.19
C PHE A 72 16.94 3.05 -13.70
N SER A 73 16.69 1.85 -14.25
CA SER A 73 16.46 1.67 -15.69
C SER A 73 15.01 1.98 -16.03
N ASP A 74 14.78 2.73 -17.11
CA ASP A 74 13.44 3.09 -17.60
C ASP A 74 12.70 1.88 -18.22
N GLU A 75 13.39 0.75 -18.40
CA GLU A 75 12.82 -0.43 -19.07
C GLU A 75 11.78 -1.20 -18.23
N ASN A 76 11.65 -0.93 -16.92
CA ASN A 76 10.82 -1.73 -16.02
C ASN A 76 9.96 -0.87 -15.08
N ASP A 77 8.65 -0.90 -15.38
CA ASP A 77 7.59 -0.20 -14.64
C ASP A 77 7.53 -0.52 -13.13
N ASN A 78 8.05 -1.68 -12.71
CA ASN A 78 8.02 -2.06 -11.30
C ASN A 78 8.96 -1.22 -10.43
N TYR A 79 10.03 -0.67 -11.00
CA TYR A 79 10.94 0.20 -10.27
C TYR A 79 10.26 1.52 -9.88
N TYR A 80 9.42 2.08 -10.75
CA TYR A 80 8.64 3.27 -10.43
C TYR A 80 7.75 3.08 -9.20
N LYS A 81 7.13 1.91 -9.05
CA LYS A 81 6.30 1.59 -7.88
C LYS A 81 7.12 1.57 -6.59
N LEU A 82 8.33 1.02 -6.63
CA LEU A 82 9.21 0.97 -5.46
C LEU A 82 9.75 2.34 -5.09
N ILE A 83 10.12 3.14 -6.08
CA ILE A 83 10.55 4.53 -5.88
C ILE A 83 9.41 5.34 -5.25
N ALA A 84 8.18 5.16 -5.74
CA ALA A 84 7.01 5.80 -5.14
C ALA A 84 6.82 5.40 -3.67
N ILE A 85 6.99 4.11 -3.34
CA ILE A 85 6.93 3.63 -1.95
C ILE A 85 8.03 4.27 -1.09
N LEU A 86 9.27 4.28 -1.57
CA LEU A 86 10.42 4.87 -0.87
C LEU A 86 10.20 6.36 -0.57
N ILE A 87 9.81 7.14 -1.59
CA ILE A 87 9.52 8.57 -1.43
C ILE A 87 8.37 8.78 -0.44
N SER A 88 7.31 7.97 -0.52
CA SER A 88 6.18 8.06 0.41
C SER A 88 6.61 7.80 1.85
N GLN A 89 7.48 6.82 2.08
CA GLN A 89 8.01 6.50 3.41
C GLN A 89 8.86 7.65 3.97
N ILE A 90 9.77 8.21 3.16
CA ILE A 90 10.59 9.36 3.56
C ILE A 90 9.70 10.56 3.89
N TYR A 91 8.72 10.87 3.02
CA TYR A 91 7.79 11.96 3.26
C TYR A 91 7.02 11.78 4.56
N GLN A 92 6.44 10.58 4.79
CA GLN A 92 5.70 10.28 6.01
C GLN A 92 6.58 10.42 7.27
N PHE A 93 7.81 9.94 7.20
CA PHE A 93 8.78 10.09 8.30
C PHE A 93 9.04 11.57 8.61
N LEU A 94 9.32 12.38 7.58
CA LEU A 94 9.57 13.81 7.72
C LEU A 94 8.37 14.57 8.28
N THR A 95 7.15 14.24 7.83
CA THR A 95 5.93 14.87 8.36
C THR A 95 5.64 14.49 9.80
N ASN A 96 5.92 13.23 10.17
CA ASN A 96 5.79 12.79 11.56
C ASN A 96 6.78 13.54 12.46
N LYS A 97 8.03 13.67 12.02
CA LYS A 97 9.06 14.46 12.72
C LYS A 97 8.70 15.93 12.84
N ALA A 98 8.17 16.54 11.77
CA ALA A 98 7.67 17.90 11.81
C ALA A 98 6.55 18.07 12.84
N SER A 99 5.64 17.09 12.93
CA SER A 99 4.48 17.13 13.83
C SER A 99 4.86 16.99 15.31
N GLU A 100 6.01 16.38 15.62
CA GLU A 100 6.56 16.30 16.99
C GLU A 100 7.11 17.66 17.48
N ILE A 101 7.44 18.57 16.55
CA ILE A 101 7.98 19.91 16.87
C ILE A 101 6.82 20.86 17.16
N ILE A 102 6.98 21.73 18.17
CA ILE A 102 5.95 22.70 18.60
C ILE A 102 5.52 23.62 17.44
N GLU A 103 6.47 24.03 16.60
CA GLU A 103 6.23 24.88 15.42
C GLU A 103 5.64 24.12 14.22
N GLN A 104 5.44 22.79 14.33
CA GLN A 104 4.93 21.89 13.29
C GLN A 104 5.72 21.97 11.97
N LYS A 105 7.00 22.31 12.07
CA LYS A 105 7.86 22.57 10.92
C LYS A 105 9.24 22.00 11.19
N LEU A 106 9.85 21.45 10.15
CA LEU A 106 11.25 21.07 10.18
C LEU A 106 12.13 22.32 10.17
N GLU A 107 13.21 22.30 10.96
CA GLU A 107 14.20 23.39 11.01
C GLU A 107 14.82 23.67 9.63
N LYS A 108 15.02 22.61 8.84
CA LYS A 108 15.57 22.67 7.48
C LYS A 108 14.58 22.07 6.49
N PRO A 109 14.30 22.74 5.35
CA PRO A 109 13.43 22.19 4.32
C PRO A 109 14.13 21.07 3.55
N VAL A 110 13.40 19.98 3.29
CA VAL A 110 13.83 18.87 2.42
C VAL A 110 13.13 19.02 1.07
N TYR A 111 13.90 18.95 -0.01
CA TYR A 111 13.39 19.11 -1.38
C TYR A 111 13.48 17.80 -2.16
N PHE A 112 12.37 17.41 -2.78
CA PHE A 112 12.34 16.34 -3.77
C PHE A 112 12.42 16.96 -5.16
N ARG A 113 13.49 16.65 -5.91
CA ARG A 113 13.69 17.14 -7.27
C ARG A 113 13.91 15.98 -8.22
N TRP A 114 13.16 15.96 -9.30
CA TRP A 114 13.41 15.07 -10.43
C TRP A 114 14.50 15.70 -11.30
N ILE A 115 15.56 14.95 -11.53
CA ILE A 115 16.63 15.30 -12.47
C ILE A 115 16.46 14.32 -13.63
N CYS A 116 15.91 14.83 -14.74
CA CYS A 116 15.83 14.12 -16.01
C CYS A 116 17.03 14.47 -16.88
#